data_AF-A0A2K9NTF3-F1
#
_entry.id   AF-A0A2K9NTF3-F1
#
_cell.length_a   1.000
_cell.length_b   1.000
_cell.length_c   1.000
_cell.angle_alpha   90.00
_cell.angle_beta   90.00
_cell.angle_gamma   90.00
#
_symmetry.space_group_name_H-M   'P 1'
#
loop_
_entity.id
_entity.type
_entity.pdbx_description
1 polymer ?
#
loop_
_entity_poly.entity_id
_entity_poly.type
_entity_poly.pdbx_seq_one_letter_code
_entity_poly.pdbx_strand_id
1 'polypeptide(L)'
;MSFFLTVKVAFAGPMASYHIEKGKLHSGGSAQVEVLENSPEKFVAKLSYHIQKKILVPIPEDQLKGETVFEFPPDFRDERGYLELETKGVIELEKAKLQFVKRVNWRGLKDAYQVLILPKNGRSKIEAIYHPSVKAAGWGRVLVTFINSIPIFNGYQVVIEIDN
;
A
#
# COMPACT_ATOMS: atom_id res chain seq x y z
N MET A 1 -16.91 -47.99 -2.33
CA MET A 1 -16.43 -46.77 -3.02
C MET A 1 -16.36 -45.65 -1.99
N SER A 2 -15.17 -45.33 -1.50
CA SER A 2 -14.99 -44.19 -0.58
C SER A 2 -14.83 -42.92 -1.39
N PHE A 3 -15.73 -41.96 -1.19
CA PHE A 3 -15.58 -40.59 -1.69
C PHE A 3 -14.71 -39.82 -0.69
N PHE A 4 -13.52 -39.37 -1.12
CA PHE A 4 -12.76 -38.37 -0.39
C PHE A 4 -13.34 -36.99 -0.70
N LEU A 5 -13.93 -36.35 0.32
CA LEU A 5 -14.37 -34.97 0.26
C LEU A 5 -13.14 -34.07 0.46
N THR A 6 -12.61 -33.50 -0.62
CA THR A 6 -11.53 -32.51 -0.53
C THR A 6 -12.12 -31.17 -0.09
N VAL A 7 -12.02 -30.86 1.20
CA VAL A 7 -12.36 -29.53 1.73
C VAL A 7 -11.26 -28.57 1.29
N LYS A 8 -11.57 -27.70 0.32
CA LYS A 8 -10.72 -26.54 0.00
C LYS A 8 -10.85 -25.52 1.12
N VAL A 9 -9.95 -25.57 2.10
CA VAL A 9 -9.78 -24.48 3.06
C VAL A 9 -9.15 -23.31 2.30
N ALA A 10 -9.93 -22.26 2.05
CA ALA A 10 -9.40 -21.00 1.56
C ALA A 10 -8.58 -20.36 2.69
N PHE A 11 -7.26 -20.40 2.59
CA PHE A 11 -6.39 -19.66 3.49
C PHE A 11 -6.51 -18.18 3.15
N ALA A 12 -7.13 -17.40 4.03
CA ALA A 12 -7.04 -15.95 3.97
C ALA A 12 -5.59 -15.55 4.28
N GLY A 13 -4.96 -14.81 3.38
CA GLY A 13 -3.58 -14.37 3.57
C GLY A 13 -3.44 -13.37 4.72
N PRO A 14 -2.20 -13.08 5.15
CA PRO A 14 -1.94 -12.05 6.15
C PRO A 14 -2.60 -10.71 5.78
N MET A 15 -3.24 -10.10 6.78
CA MET A 15 -4.02 -8.87 6.61
C MET A 15 -3.68 -7.87 7.72
N ALA A 16 -3.66 -6.58 7.38
CA ALA A 16 -3.44 -5.48 8.31
C ALA A 16 -4.47 -4.38 8.08
N SER A 17 -4.95 -3.79 9.18
CA SER A 17 -5.89 -2.67 9.18
C SER A 17 -5.15 -1.35 9.36
N TYR A 18 -5.69 -0.31 8.75
CA TYR A 18 -5.11 1.02 8.71
C TYR A 18 -6.22 2.05 8.90
N HIS A 19 -5.87 3.19 9.48
CA HIS A 19 -6.69 4.39 9.46
C HIS A 19 -6.15 5.38 8.44
N ILE A 20 -7.07 6.15 7.86
CA ILE A 20 -6.75 7.28 7.01
C ILE A 20 -6.84 8.54 7.87
N GLU A 21 -5.74 9.28 7.94
CA GLU A 21 -5.65 10.52 8.71
C GLU A 21 -6.55 11.62 8.17
N LYS A 22 -6.96 12.55 9.03
CA LYS A 22 -7.79 13.68 8.61
C LYS A 22 -7.01 14.59 7.63
N GLY A 23 -7.62 14.87 6.48
CA GLY A 23 -7.07 15.81 5.50
C GLY A 23 -7.93 17.05 5.25
N LYS A 24 -7.60 17.79 4.19
CA LYS A 24 -8.36 18.99 3.79
C LYS A 24 -9.79 18.64 3.35
N LEU A 25 -9.96 17.58 2.56
CA LEU A 25 -11.23 17.20 1.93
C LEU A 25 -11.93 16.00 2.62
N HIS A 26 -11.31 15.39 3.63
CA HIS A 26 -11.84 14.22 4.34
C HIS A 26 -11.67 14.36 5.85
N SER A 27 -12.58 13.76 6.63
CA SER A 27 -12.51 13.67 8.08
C SER A 27 -11.65 12.51 8.57
N GLY A 28 -11.40 11.51 7.70
CA GLY A 28 -10.58 10.34 7.97
C GLY A 28 -10.99 9.20 7.04
N GLY A 29 -10.84 7.97 7.50
CA GLY A 29 -11.24 6.77 6.76
C GLY A 29 -10.56 5.51 7.27
N SER A 30 -10.75 4.43 6.54
CA SER A 30 -10.15 3.13 6.83
C SER A 30 -9.49 2.55 5.58
N ALA A 31 -8.38 1.84 5.77
CA ALA A 31 -7.76 1.05 4.72
C ALA A 31 -7.39 -0.35 5.23
N GLN A 32 -7.19 -1.27 4.31
CA GLN A 32 -6.80 -2.63 4.61
C GLN A 32 -5.80 -3.10 3.56
N VAL A 33 -4.73 -3.73 4.02
CA VAL A 33 -3.77 -4.41 3.14
C VAL A 33 -3.88 -5.91 3.37
N GLU A 34 -4.12 -6.63 2.29
CA GLU A 34 -4.24 -8.09 2.25
C GLU A 34 -3.19 -8.67 1.31
N VAL A 35 -2.45 -9.68 1.75
CA VAL A 35 -1.56 -10.44 0.87
C VAL A 35 -2.37 -11.51 0.15
N LEU A 36 -2.63 -11.32 -1.14
CA LEU A 36 -3.41 -12.23 -1.97
C LEU A 36 -2.59 -13.43 -2.44
N GLU A 37 -1.30 -13.21 -2.73
CA GLU A 37 -0.37 -14.26 -3.14
C GLU A 37 1.01 -14.03 -2.51
N ASN A 38 1.57 -15.08 -1.92
CA ASN A 38 2.92 -15.10 -1.39
C ASN A 38 3.59 -16.41 -1.82
N SER A 39 4.07 -16.42 -3.06
CA SER A 39 4.71 -17.59 -3.68
C SER A 39 6.19 -17.27 -3.99
N PRO A 40 7.00 -18.29 -4.33
CA PRO A 40 8.37 -18.05 -4.80
C PRO A 40 8.44 -17.23 -6.10
N GLU A 41 7.35 -17.17 -6.87
CA GLU A 41 7.31 -16.51 -8.17
C GLU A 41 6.72 -15.09 -8.09
N LYS A 42 5.79 -14.87 -7.15
CA LYS A 42 5.03 -13.61 -7.07
C LYS A 42 4.73 -13.21 -5.64
N PHE A 43 4.73 -11.90 -5.42
CA PHE A 43 4.18 -11.28 -4.24
C PHE A 43 3.09 -10.30 -4.65
N VAL A 44 1.84 -10.58 -4.25
CA VAL A 44 0.67 -9.80 -4.64
C VAL A 44 -0.03 -9.29 -3.39
N ALA A 45 -0.15 -7.97 -3.28
CA ALA A 45 -0.81 -7.29 -2.17
C ALA A 45 -1.98 -6.44 -2.70
N LYS A 46 -3.11 -6.48 -2.01
CA LYS A 46 -4.28 -5.65 -2.29
C LYS A 46 -4.43 -4.60 -1.20
N LEU A 47 -4.56 -3.34 -1.60
CA LEU A 47 -4.99 -2.24 -0.75
C LEU A 47 -6.46 -1.94 -1.05
N SER A 48 -7.34 -2.11 -0.07
CA SER A 48 -8.72 -1.64 -0.12
C SER A 48 -8.87 -0.43 0.80
N TYR A 49 -9.62 0.60 0.39
CA TYR A 49 -9.79 1.82 1.17
C TYR A 49 -11.22 2.37 1.12
N HIS A 50 -11.56 3.15 2.16
CA HIS A 50 -12.78 3.93 2.25
C HIS A 50 -12.50 5.26 2.97
N ILE A 51 -12.67 6.38 2.26
CA ILE A 51 -12.42 7.74 2.71
C ILE A 51 -13.73 8.37 3.17
N GLN A 52 -13.76 8.92 4.37
CA GLN A 52 -14.90 9.68 4.89
C GLN A 52 -14.76 11.15 4.48
N LYS A 53 -15.49 11.60 3.46
CA LYS A 53 -15.45 13.02 3.03
C LYS A 53 -16.04 13.94 4.10
N LYS A 54 -15.66 15.23 4.04
CA LYS A 54 -16.36 16.28 4.80
C LYS A 54 -17.69 16.65 4.13
N ILE A 55 -18.64 17.15 4.92
CA ILE A 55 -20.04 17.43 4.50
C ILE A 55 -20.13 18.25 3.19
N LEU A 56 -19.28 19.27 3.02
CA LEU A 56 -19.35 20.21 1.89
C LEU A 56 -18.46 19.83 0.70
N VAL A 57 -17.91 18.62 0.68
CA VAL A 57 -17.01 18.16 -0.38
C VAL A 57 -17.83 17.42 -1.44
N PRO A 58 -17.98 17.97 -2.68
CA PRO A 58 -18.88 17.42 -3.69
C PRO A 58 -18.25 16.25 -4.44
N ILE A 59 -17.87 15.19 -3.71
CA ILE A 59 -17.27 13.98 -4.26
C ILE A 59 -18.29 12.84 -4.16
N PRO A 60 -18.58 12.14 -5.28
CA PRO A 60 -19.41 10.94 -5.28
C PRO A 60 -18.86 9.83 -4.36
N GLU A 61 -19.75 9.10 -3.67
CA GLU A 61 -19.37 8.04 -2.71
C GLU A 61 -18.58 6.89 -3.36
N ASP A 62 -18.85 6.58 -4.62
CA ASP A 62 -18.14 5.56 -5.39
C ASP A 62 -16.66 5.92 -5.62
N GLN A 63 -16.31 7.21 -5.59
CA GLN A 63 -14.92 7.68 -5.70
C GLN A 63 -14.19 7.71 -4.36
N LEU A 64 -14.91 7.53 -3.25
CA LEU A 64 -14.35 7.53 -1.89
C LEU A 64 -13.92 6.14 -1.44
N LYS A 65 -14.23 5.11 -2.22
CA LYS A 65 -13.81 3.74 -1.96
C LYS A 65 -13.11 3.18 -3.19
N GLY A 66 -12.20 2.25 -2.96
CA GLY A 66 -11.48 1.63 -4.06
C GLY A 66 -10.61 0.48 -3.59
N GLU A 67 -10.14 -0.28 -4.57
CA GLU A 67 -9.19 -1.36 -4.38
C GLU A 67 -8.06 -1.19 -5.39
N THR A 68 -6.84 -1.51 -4.99
CA THR A 68 -5.67 -1.52 -5.86
C THR A 68 -4.84 -2.75 -5.56
N VAL A 69 -4.52 -3.51 -6.60
CA VAL A 69 -3.66 -4.68 -6.51
C VAL A 69 -2.26 -4.28 -6.98
N PHE A 70 -1.28 -4.55 -6.13
CA PHE A 70 0.13 -4.36 -6.42
C PHE A 70 0.78 -5.73 -6.63
N GLU A 71 1.49 -5.84 -7.75
CA GLU A 71 2.31 -7.00 -8.07
C GLU A 71 3.78 -6.58 -7.91
N PHE A 72 4.48 -7.23 -6.99
CA PHE A 72 5.89 -6.99 -6.71
C PHE A 72 6.73 -8.23 -7.06
N PRO A 73 8.04 -8.05 -7.32
CA PRO A 73 8.96 -9.17 -7.34
C PRO A 73 8.90 -9.96 -6.02
N PRO A 74 9.12 -11.28 -6.04
CA PRO A 74 8.96 -12.15 -4.87
C PRO A 74 9.84 -11.73 -3.69
N ASP A 75 10.99 -11.09 -3.92
CA ASP A 75 11.88 -10.64 -2.84
C ASP A 75 11.30 -9.50 -1.99
N PHE A 76 10.28 -8.78 -2.47
CA PHE A 76 9.58 -7.75 -1.69
C PHE A 76 8.59 -8.31 -0.66
N ARG A 77 8.44 -9.64 -0.58
CA ARG A 77 7.69 -10.30 0.50
C ARG A 77 8.36 -10.13 1.87
N ASP A 78 9.65 -9.83 1.87
CA ASP A 78 10.49 -9.68 3.05
C ASP A 78 11.54 -8.59 2.83
N GLU A 79 12.45 -8.43 3.79
CA GLU A 79 13.42 -7.33 3.80
C GLU A 79 14.39 -7.37 2.61
N ARG A 80 14.61 -8.53 1.99
CA ARG A 80 15.61 -8.70 0.91
C ARG A 80 15.34 -7.80 -0.28
N GLY A 81 14.08 -7.67 -0.72
CA GLY A 81 13.71 -6.78 -1.83
C GLY A 81 13.95 -5.30 -1.51
N TYR A 82 13.79 -4.90 -0.25
CA TYR A 82 14.03 -3.52 0.17
C TYR A 82 15.51 -3.20 0.32
N LEU A 83 16.33 -4.15 0.78
CA LEU A 83 17.80 -4.06 0.76
C LEU A 83 18.34 -3.94 -0.67
N GLU A 84 17.79 -4.73 -1.59
CA GLU A 84 18.15 -4.65 -3.00
C GLU A 84 17.78 -3.28 -3.58
N LEU A 85 16.58 -2.77 -3.27
CA LEU A 85 16.14 -1.44 -3.71
C LEU A 85 17.03 -0.33 -3.14
N GLU A 86 17.46 -0.43 -1.89
CA GLU A 86 18.44 0.49 -1.29
C GLU A 86 19.78 0.46 -2.03
N THR A 87 20.27 -0.73 -2.37
CA THR A 87 21.55 -0.91 -3.07
C THR A 87 21.49 -0.37 -4.50
N LYS A 88 20.40 -0.67 -5.22
CA LYS A 88 20.21 -0.23 -6.62
C LYS A 88 19.73 1.21 -6.75
N GLY A 89 19.16 1.78 -5.68
CA GLY A 89 18.50 3.07 -5.66
C GLY A 89 17.14 3.10 -6.38
N VAL A 90 17.01 2.39 -7.50
CA VAL A 90 15.80 2.34 -8.34
C VAL A 90 15.59 0.93 -8.90
N ILE A 91 14.34 0.48 -8.93
CA ILE A 91 13.90 -0.73 -9.62
C ILE A 91 12.72 -0.36 -10.54
N GLU A 92 12.84 -0.68 -11.83
CA GLU A 92 11.76 -0.52 -12.81
C GLU A 92 10.93 -1.81 -12.85
N LEU A 93 9.62 -1.68 -12.63
CA LEU A 93 8.64 -2.75 -12.79
C LEU A 93 7.80 -2.50 -14.05
N GLU A 94 6.96 -3.46 -14.44
CA GLU A 94 6.09 -3.30 -15.61
C GLU A 94 5.15 -2.09 -15.45
N LYS A 95 4.47 -1.98 -14.30
CA LYS A 95 3.41 -0.98 -14.03
C LYS A 95 3.85 0.21 -13.17
N ALA A 96 5.04 0.16 -12.58
CA ALA A 96 5.52 1.17 -11.65
C ALA A 96 7.05 1.27 -11.65
N LYS A 97 7.57 2.35 -11.08
CA LYS A 97 8.97 2.51 -10.71
C LYS A 97 9.07 2.59 -9.20
N LEU A 98 9.97 1.82 -8.61
CA LEU A 98 10.32 1.87 -7.19
C LEU A 98 11.62 2.64 -7.04
N GLN A 99 11.71 3.48 -6.03
CA GLN A 99 12.90 4.24 -5.69
C GLN A 99 13.11 4.21 -4.19
N PHE A 100 14.32 3.88 -3.76
CA PHE A 100 14.74 4.07 -2.38
C PHE A 100 14.91 5.56 -2.10
N VAL A 101 14.34 6.04 -0.99
CA VAL A 101 14.51 7.44 -0.57
C VAL A 101 15.60 7.52 0.49
N LYS A 102 15.44 6.79 1.60
CA LYS A 102 16.35 6.73 2.75
C LYS A 102 15.88 5.72 3.79
N ARG A 103 16.74 5.42 4.76
CA ARG A 103 16.33 4.84 6.04
C ARG A 103 15.68 5.91 6.94
N VAL A 104 14.68 5.52 7.71
CA VAL A 104 13.96 6.40 8.65
C VAL A 104 13.61 5.67 9.95
N ASN A 105 13.52 6.45 11.03
CA ASN A 105 12.88 6.01 12.26
C ASN A 105 11.46 6.60 12.29
N TRP A 106 10.44 5.75 12.46
CA TRP A 106 9.04 6.18 12.45
C TRP A 106 8.19 5.38 13.44
N ARG A 107 7.49 6.06 14.35
CA ARG A 107 6.61 5.46 15.39
C ARG A 107 7.20 4.20 16.06
N GLY A 108 8.47 4.26 16.47
CA GLY A 108 9.16 3.15 17.13
C GLY A 108 9.74 2.08 16.20
N LEU A 109 9.41 2.10 14.90
CA LEU A 109 10.10 1.33 13.87
C LEU A 109 11.46 1.98 13.62
N LYS A 110 12.53 1.25 13.92
CA LYS A 110 13.90 1.70 13.70
C LYS A 110 14.40 1.20 12.35
N ASP A 111 15.24 2.00 11.69
CA ASP A 111 15.89 1.64 10.42
C ASP A 111 14.91 1.17 9.32
N ALA A 112 13.69 1.71 9.35
CA ALA A 112 12.65 1.43 8.36
C ALA A 112 13.02 2.00 6.99
N TYR A 113 12.50 1.39 5.93
CA TYR A 113 12.77 1.79 4.55
C TYR A 113 11.72 2.79 4.09
N GLN A 114 12.13 4.03 3.80
CA GLN A 114 11.28 4.95 3.06
C GLN A 114 11.47 4.72 1.56
N VAL A 115 10.41 4.29 0.90
CA VAL A 115 10.41 4.00 -0.54
C VAL A 115 9.38 4.86 -1.26
N LEU A 116 9.69 5.17 -2.50
CA LEU A 116 8.83 5.91 -3.40
C LEU A 116 8.37 4.97 -4.52
N ILE A 117 7.06 4.88 -4.70
CA ILE A 117 6.40 4.11 -5.74
C ILE A 117 5.77 5.12 -6.71
N LEU A 118 6.20 5.06 -7.97
CA LEU A 118 5.74 5.92 -9.06
C LEU A 118 5.02 5.04 -10.10
N PRO A 119 3.69 4.92 -10.01
CA PRO A 119 2.91 4.26 -11.06
C PRO A 119 3.15 4.89 -12.43
N LYS A 120 3.37 4.06 -13.46
CA LYS A 120 3.64 4.56 -14.82
C LYS A 120 2.44 5.26 -15.47
N ASN A 121 1.24 5.11 -14.90
CA ASN A 121 0.06 5.85 -15.34
C ASN A 121 0.11 7.36 -14.98
N GLY A 122 1.07 7.79 -14.14
CA GLY A 122 1.29 9.18 -13.78
C GLY A 122 0.19 9.82 -12.93
N ARG A 123 -0.75 9.03 -12.39
CA ARG A 123 -1.92 9.53 -11.65
C ARG A 123 -1.67 9.76 -10.17
N SER A 124 -0.57 9.23 -9.64
CA SER A 124 -0.22 9.39 -8.24
C SER A 124 1.28 9.21 -7.99
N LYS A 125 1.69 9.65 -6.82
CA LYS A 125 3.01 9.41 -6.22
C LYS A 125 2.75 8.79 -4.85
N ILE A 126 3.31 7.62 -4.56
CA ILE A 126 3.07 6.90 -3.31
C ILE A 126 4.37 6.78 -2.53
N GLU A 127 4.42 7.31 -1.32
CA GLU A 127 5.56 7.14 -0.41
C GLU A 127 5.18 6.15 0.69
N ALA A 128 5.92 5.05 0.83
CA ALA A 128 5.67 4.03 1.82
C ALA A 128 6.84 3.91 2.80
N ILE A 129 6.54 3.64 4.07
CA ILE A 129 7.51 3.25 5.09
C ILE A 129 7.35 1.76 5.34
N TYR A 130 8.34 0.96 4.96
CA TYR A 130 8.37 -0.48 5.20
C TYR A 130 9.22 -0.84 6.41
N HIS A 131 8.77 -1.82 7.19
CA HIS A 131 9.58 -2.46 8.23
C HIS A 131 9.15 -3.93 8.41
N PRO A 132 10.09 -4.89 8.58
CA PRO A 132 9.77 -6.32 8.64
C PRO A 132 8.90 -6.73 9.84
N SER A 133 8.86 -5.93 10.91
CA SER A 133 7.98 -6.19 12.07
C SER A 133 6.52 -5.83 11.82
N VAL A 134 6.20 -5.15 10.72
CA VAL A 134 4.83 -4.76 10.38
C VAL A 134 4.14 -5.93 9.68
N LYS A 135 2.87 -6.18 10.01
CA LYS A 135 2.08 -7.29 9.44
C LYS A 135 1.77 -7.08 7.95
N ALA A 136 1.21 -8.12 7.33
CA ALA A 136 0.82 -8.14 5.91
C ALA A 136 1.99 -7.79 4.97
N ALA A 137 1.90 -6.69 4.22
CA ALA A 137 2.95 -6.25 3.30
C ALA A 137 4.12 -5.51 3.99
N GLY A 138 4.08 -5.34 5.31
CA GLY A 138 5.13 -4.66 6.07
C GLY A 138 5.11 -3.13 5.99
N TRP A 139 4.04 -2.52 5.47
CA TRP A 139 3.93 -1.07 5.35
C TRP A 139 3.38 -0.46 6.63
N GLY A 140 4.17 0.33 7.35
CA GLY A 140 3.72 1.06 8.53
C GLY A 140 2.94 2.33 8.18
N ARG A 141 3.33 3.00 7.09
CA ARG A 141 2.72 4.23 6.60
C ARG A 141 2.74 4.29 5.09
N VAL A 142 1.66 4.79 4.50
CA VAL A 142 1.54 5.05 3.06
C VAL A 142 0.99 6.47 2.87
N LEU A 143 1.72 7.30 2.14
CA LEU A 143 1.30 8.63 1.71
C LEU A 143 1.03 8.59 0.22
N VAL A 144 -0.23 8.77 -0.17
CA VAL A 144 -0.65 8.88 -1.57
C VAL A 144 -0.81 10.35 -1.90
N THR A 145 -0.02 10.84 -2.85
CA THR A 145 -0.19 12.16 -3.46
C THR A 145 -0.84 11.98 -4.82
N PHE A 146 -2.03 12.55 -5.02
CA PHE A 146 -2.74 12.48 -6.29
C PHE A 146 -2.15 13.49 -7.28
N ILE A 147 -1.90 13.02 -8.49
CA ILE A 147 -1.48 13.83 -9.63
C ILE A 147 -2.63 13.77 -10.63
N ASN A 148 -3.54 14.73 -10.53
CA ASN A 148 -4.81 14.71 -11.25
C ASN A 148 -4.96 15.96 -12.12
N SER A 149 -5.62 15.82 -13.28
CA SER A 149 -5.99 16.95 -14.14
C SER A 149 -7.03 17.84 -13.48
N ILE A 150 -7.81 17.32 -12.52
CA ILE A 150 -8.78 18.10 -11.75
C ILE A 150 -8.02 18.91 -10.67
N PRO A 151 -8.02 20.25 -10.71
CA PRO A 151 -7.16 21.09 -9.87
C PRO A 151 -7.32 20.88 -8.37
N ILE A 152 -8.53 20.59 -7.88
CA ILE A 152 -8.80 20.40 -6.45
C ILE A 152 -8.09 19.16 -5.86
N PHE A 153 -7.77 18.19 -6.71
CA PHE A 153 -7.11 16.95 -6.31
C PHE A 153 -5.62 16.93 -6.64
N ASN A 154 -5.15 17.86 -7.45
CA ASN A 154 -3.74 17.89 -7.81
C ASN A 154 -2.88 18.25 -6.59
N GLY A 155 -1.91 17.39 -6.27
CA GLY A 155 -1.10 17.50 -5.06
C GLY A 155 -1.85 17.17 -3.77
N TYR A 156 -3.10 16.70 -3.86
CA TYR A 156 -3.84 16.29 -2.68
C TYR A 156 -3.21 15.04 -2.07
N GLN A 157 -3.11 15.04 -0.74
CA GLN A 157 -2.44 14.00 0.01
C GLN A 157 -3.41 13.24 0.90
N VAL A 158 -3.27 11.91 0.89
CA VAL A 158 -3.95 10.99 1.78
C VAL A 158 -2.87 10.21 2.52
N VAL A 159 -2.87 10.32 3.86
CA VAL A 159 -1.95 9.61 4.74
C VAL A 159 -2.70 8.43 5.35
N ILE A 160 -2.13 7.24 5.18
CA ILE A 160 -2.68 5.96 5.63
C ILE A 160 -1.65 5.39 6.61
N GLU A 161 -2.05 5.08 7.83
CA GLU A 161 -1.15 4.59 8.87
C GLU A 161 -1.71 3.31 9.48
N ILE A 162 -0.82 2.37 9.80
CA ILE A 162 -1.24 1.10 10.39
C ILE A 162 -1.86 1.32 11.77
N ASP A 163 -2.92 0.57 12.07
CA ASP A 163 -3.50 0.53 13.40
C ASP A 163 -2.53 -0.20 14.36
N ASN A 164 -2.25 0.43 15.50
CA ASN A 164 -1.39 -0.16 16.55
C ASN A 164 -2.01 -1.43 17.14
#